data_AF-A0A2X3KDK6-F1
#
_entry.id   AF-A0A2X3KDK6-F1
#
_cell.length_a   1.000
_cell.length_b   1.000
_cell.length_c   1.000
_cell.angle_alpha   90.00
_cell.angle_beta   90.00
_cell.angle_gamma   90.00
#
_symmetry.space_group_name_H-M   'P 1'
#
loop_
_entity.id
_entity.type
_entity.pdbx_description
1 polymer ?
#
loop_
_entity_poly.entity_id
_entity_poly.type
_entity_poly.pdbx_seq_one_letter_code
_entity_poly.pdbx_strand_id
1 'polypeptide(L)'
;MKVPYCLRISEEIKIYEKLLNHSELTHAPCAPGTLETLSRFSILSRLKEPENSSIYSKIRVYDGESLKDTDPKAKSYQEYRDYAGVDEGMNGLSTRFAFKILSRVFNFDHVEVAANPVHLFYVLEQQIEREQFPQEQAERYLEFLKGYLIPKYAEFIGKEIQTAYLESYSEYGAKHFRPLCYLRGFLDSGSGVSRSGYRAAV
;
A
#
# COMPACT_ATOMS: atom_id res chain seq x y z
N MET A 1 18.82 -3.63 -27.87
CA MET A 1 19.01 -2.45 -27.00
C MET A 1 18.38 -2.78 -25.65
N LYS A 2 19.13 -2.75 -24.54
CA LYS A 2 18.57 -3.00 -23.19
C LYS A 2 18.09 -1.66 -22.63
N VAL A 3 16.89 -1.64 -22.05
CA VAL A 3 16.26 -0.45 -21.45
C VAL A 3 16.17 -0.69 -19.94
N PRO A 4 16.50 0.29 -19.09
CA PRO A 4 16.40 0.13 -17.65
C PRO A 4 14.94 -0.04 -17.22
N TYR A 5 14.73 -0.89 -16.22
CA TYR A 5 13.44 -1.00 -15.53
C TYR A 5 13.18 0.21 -14.64
N CYS A 6 11.91 0.44 -14.30
CA CYS A 6 11.51 1.48 -13.39
C CYS A 6 12.01 1.18 -11.96
N LEU A 7 12.49 2.24 -11.29
CA LEU A 7 13.04 2.19 -9.93
C LEU A 7 12.17 2.93 -8.90
N ARG A 8 11.07 3.55 -9.32
CA ARG A 8 10.14 4.29 -8.45
C ARG A 8 8.87 3.47 -8.23
N ILE A 9 8.41 3.40 -6.98
CA ILE A 9 7.24 2.61 -6.61
C ILE A 9 5.99 3.20 -7.26
N SER A 10 5.81 4.51 -7.15
CA SER A 10 4.69 5.25 -7.73
C SER A 10 4.51 5.00 -9.23
N GLU A 11 5.60 4.91 -10.00
CA GLU A 11 5.55 4.64 -11.43
C GLU A 11 5.29 3.16 -11.74
N GLU A 12 5.85 2.23 -10.97
CA GLU A 12 5.58 0.80 -11.16
C GLU A 12 4.10 0.45 -10.86
N ILE A 13 3.49 1.09 -9.87
CA ILE A 13 2.06 0.95 -9.57
C ILE A 13 1.22 1.33 -10.80
N LYS A 14 1.50 2.48 -11.41
CA LYS A 14 0.78 2.95 -12.62
C LYS A 14 0.92 1.97 -13.78
N ILE A 15 2.07 1.31 -13.91
CA ILE A 15 2.28 0.28 -14.94
C ILE A 15 1.34 -0.90 -14.66
N TYR A 16 1.24 -1.37 -13.42
CA TYR A 16 0.34 -2.48 -13.07
C TYR A 16 -1.14 -2.10 -13.20
N GLU A 17 -1.53 -0.90 -12.78
CA GLU A 17 -2.89 -0.40 -12.97
C GLU A 17 -3.26 -0.36 -14.46
N LYS A 18 -2.36 0.14 -15.31
CA LYS A 18 -2.59 0.15 -16.76
C LYS A 18 -2.72 -1.26 -17.33
N LEU A 19 -1.87 -2.20 -16.90
CA LEU A 19 -1.95 -3.59 -17.33
C LEU A 19 -3.25 -4.26 -16.89
N LEU A 20 -3.72 -3.99 -15.66
CA LEU A 20 -4.99 -4.49 -15.15
C LEU A 20 -6.18 -3.94 -15.94
N ASN A 21 -6.20 -2.63 -16.22
CA ASN A 21 -7.25 -1.97 -16.99
C ASN A 21 -7.36 -2.43 -18.45
N HIS A 22 -6.29 -3.01 -19.01
CA HIS A 22 -6.30 -3.60 -20.34
C HIS A 22 -6.54 -5.12 -20.33
N SER A 23 -6.79 -5.69 -19.15
CA SER A 23 -7.01 -7.12 -18.97
C SER A 23 -8.45 -7.41 -18.51
N GLU A 24 -8.84 -8.69 -18.57
CA GLU A 24 -10.15 -9.16 -18.07
C GLU A 24 -10.33 -8.95 -16.55
N LEU A 25 -9.24 -8.61 -15.84
CA LEU A 25 -9.23 -8.36 -14.39
C LEU A 25 -9.61 -6.92 -14.00
N THR A 26 -10.02 -6.09 -14.96
CA THR A 26 -10.36 -4.66 -14.72
C THR A 26 -11.42 -4.47 -13.63
N HIS A 27 -12.38 -5.39 -13.54
CA HIS A 27 -13.47 -5.32 -12.55
C HIS A 27 -13.21 -6.12 -11.28
N ALA A 28 -12.05 -6.76 -11.17
CA ALA A 28 -11.74 -7.61 -10.02
C ALA A 28 -11.41 -6.74 -8.79
N PRO A 29 -12.01 -7.01 -7.62
CA PRO A 29 -11.66 -6.32 -6.39
C PRO A 29 -10.19 -6.53 -6.04
N CYS A 30 -9.47 -5.43 -5.84
CA CYS A 30 -8.09 -5.43 -5.37
C CYS A 30 -8.04 -4.79 -3.98
N ALA A 31 -7.56 -5.53 -2.99
CA ALA A 31 -7.37 -4.98 -1.66
C ALA A 31 -6.28 -3.90 -1.68
N PRO A 32 -6.43 -2.86 -0.83
CA PRO A 32 -5.46 -1.77 -0.75
C PRO A 32 -4.08 -2.31 -0.34
N GLY A 33 -3.03 -1.70 -0.90
CA GLY A 33 -1.64 -2.09 -0.61
C GLY A 33 -1.14 -3.34 -1.36
N THR A 34 -1.99 -4.08 -2.09
CA THR A 34 -1.54 -5.25 -2.88
C THR A 34 -0.59 -4.86 -4.01
N LEU A 35 -0.99 -3.89 -4.84
CA LEU A 35 -0.18 -3.39 -5.95
C LEU A 35 1.10 -2.72 -5.46
N GLU A 36 1.01 -1.97 -4.36
CA GLU A 36 2.14 -1.32 -3.71
C GLU A 36 3.17 -2.35 -3.20
N THR A 37 2.70 -3.43 -2.57
CA THR A 37 3.55 -4.52 -2.07
C THR A 37 4.27 -5.23 -3.22
N LEU A 38 3.56 -5.57 -4.30
CA LEU A 38 4.16 -6.18 -5.49
C LEU A 38 5.17 -5.23 -6.16
N SER A 39 4.87 -3.94 -6.24
CA SER A 39 5.76 -2.92 -6.81
C SER A 39 7.04 -2.79 -5.99
N ARG A 40 6.93 -2.74 -4.67
CA ARG A 40 8.07 -2.72 -3.75
C ARG A 40 8.97 -3.94 -3.92
N PHE A 41 8.37 -5.13 -3.98
CA PHE A 41 9.12 -6.37 -4.20
C PHE A 41 9.87 -6.34 -5.55
N SER A 42 9.19 -5.90 -6.61
CA SER A 42 9.76 -5.82 -7.95
C SER A 42 10.95 -4.85 -8.00
N ILE A 43 10.86 -3.70 -7.34
CA ILE A 43 11.94 -2.71 -7.30
C ILE A 43 13.10 -3.16 -6.41
N LEU A 44 12.82 -3.80 -5.26
CA LEU A 44 13.87 -4.39 -4.40
C LEU A 44 14.75 -5.36 -5.19
N SER A 45 14.15 -6.15 -6.08
CA SER A 45 14.91 -7.09 -6.93
C SER A 45 15.82 -6.42 -7.97
N ARG A 46 15.55 -5.16 -8.32
CA ARG A 46 16.25 -4.39 -9.37
C ARG A 46 17.33 -3.47 -8.81
N LEU A 47 17.23 -3.13 -7.52
CA LEU A 47 18.16 -2.23 -6.86
C LEU A 47 19.43 -2.96 -6.41
N LYS A 48 20.55 -2.24 -6.57
CA LYS A 48 21.82 -2.65 -5.98
C LYS A 48 21.83 -2.31 -4.50
N GLU A 49 22.34 -3.23 -3.69
CA GLU A 49 22.49 -3.00 -2.25
C GLU A 49 23.49 -1.87 -1.98
N PRO A 50 23.09 -0.88 -1.17
CA PRO A 50 24.01 0.17 -0.73
C PRO A 50 24.88 -0.33 0.43
N GLU A 51 26.17 0.02 0.42
CA GLU A 51 27.13 -0.43 1.46
C GLU A 51 26.88 0.17 2.85
N ASN A 52 26.38 1.41 2.91
CA ASN A 52 26.38 2.23 4.13
C ASN A 52 24.98 2.57 4.67
N SER A 53 23.91 2.11 4.02
CA SER A 53 22.53 2.43 4.37
C SER A 53 21.60 1.24 4.14
N SER A 54 20.35 1.30 4.60
CA SER A 54 19.38 0.25 4.25
C SER A 54 18.91 0.38 2.79
N ILE A 55 18.66 -0.75 2.12
CA ILE A 55 18.06 -0.77 0.78
C ILE A 55 16.64 -0.16 0.76
N TYR A 56 15.95 -0.20 1.90
CA TYR A 56 14.62 0.36 2.07
C TYR A 56 14.62 1.89 2.10
N SER A 57 15.60 2.49 2.78
CA SER A 57 15.78 3.94 2.76
C SER A 57 16.08 4.41 1.33
N LYS A 58 16.88 3.65 0.58
CA LYS A 58 17.18 3.91 -0.83
C LYS A 58 15.91 3.95 -1.69
N ILE A 59 15.02 2.95 -1.55
CA ILE A 59 13.74 2.92 -2.29
C ILE A 59 12.87 4.15 -2.03
N ARG A 60 12.73 4.54 -0.76
CA ARG A 60 11.90 5.70 -0.38
C ARG A 60 12.47 7.00 -0.98
N VAL A 61 13.79 7.16 -0.98
CA VAL A 61 14.47 8.30 -1.63
C VAL A 61 14.26 8.28 -3.15
N TYR A 62 14.28 7.12 -3.80
CA TYR A 62 13.95 7.01 -5.24
C TYR A 62 12.52 7.41 -5.56
N ASP A 63 11.57 7.14 -4.65
CA ASP A 63 10.19 7.57 -4.79
C ASP A 63 9.98 9.06 -4.48
N GLY A 64 11.01 9.75 -3.98
CA GLY A 64 11.01 11.19 -3.71
C GLY A 64 10.73 11.55 -2.25
N GLU A 65 10.70 10.58 -1.33
CA GLU A 65 10.53 10.84 0.08
C GLU A 65 11.79 11.45 0.72
N SER A 66 11.63 12.52 1.50
CA SER A 66 12.72 13.12 2.27
C SER A 66 12.89 12.39 3.60
N LEU A 67 13.96 11.60 3.73
CA LEU A 67 14.24 10.80 4.93
C LEU A 67 15.08 11.50 6.01
N LYS A 68 15.30 12.82 5.90
CA LYS A 68 16.18 13.56 6.83
C LYS A 68 15.79 13.38 8.30
N ASP A 69 14.49 13.21 8.59
CA ASP A 69 13.98 13.06 9.96
C ASP A 69 13.85 11.59 10.41
N THR A 70 13.83 10.63 9.49
CA THR A 70 13.60 9.20 9.79
C THR A 70 14.90 8.40 9.86
N ASP A 71 15.88 8.70 8.98
CA ASP A 71 17.13 7.96 8.89
C ASP A 71 18.31 8.91 8.66
N PRO A 72 19.17 9.15 9.67
CA PRO A 72 20.34 10.04 9.51
C PRO A 72 21.44 9.43 8.61
N LYS A 73 21.34 8.13 8.30
CA LYS A 73 22.26 7.43 7.38
C LYS A 73 21.79 7.46 5.92
N ALA A 74 20.59 7.97 5.64
CA ALA A 74 20.06 8.04 4.28
C ALA A 74 20.83 9.10 3.47
N LYS A 75 21.28 8.72 2.28
CA LYS A 75 21.97 9.63 1.35
C LYS A 75 20.98 10.33 0.43
N SER A 76 21.45 11.37 -0.25
CA SER A 76 20.66 12.05 -1.28
C SER A 76 20.47 11.15 -2.52
N TYR A 77 19.45 11.47 -3.32
CA TYR A 77 19.15 10.76 -4.56
C TYR A 77 20.36 10.67 -5.52
N GLN A 78 21.11 11.77 -5.65
CA GLN A 78 22.26 11.85 -6.55
C GLN A 78 23.38 10.91 -6.11
N GLU A 79 23.71 10.91 -4.82
CA GLU A 79 24.72 10.00 -4.28
C GLU A 79 24.35 8.54 -4.51
N TYR A 80 23.10 8.13 -4.26
CA TYR A 80 22.67 6.75 -4.52
C TYR A 80 22.84 6.33 -5.97
N ARG A 81 22.55 7.24 -6.90
CA ARG A 81 22.73 7.01 -8.34
C ARG A 81 24.21 6.88 -8.70
N ASP A 82 25.05 7.73 -8.13
CA ASP A 82 26.50 7.72 -8.38
C ASP A 82 27.14 6.43 -7.83
N TYR A 83 26.71 5.96 -6.66
CA TYR A 83 27.17 4.68 -6.09
C TYR A 83 26.70 3.46 -6.89
N ALA A 84 25.48 3.48 -7.41
CA ALA A 84 24.93 2.32 -8.11
C ALA A 84 25.45 2.16 -9.55
N GLY A 85 25.90 3.26 -10.16
CA GLY A 85 26.43 3.30 -11.52
C GLY A 85 25.34 3.14 -12.59
N VAL A 86 25.79 3.01 -13.84
CA VAL A 86 24.93 3.06 -15.04
C VAL A 86 24.07 1.79 -15.23
N ASP A 87 24.46 0.69 -14.60
CA ASP A 87 23.78 -0.61 -14.73
C ASP A 87 22.62 -0.82 -13.75
N GLU A 88 22.30 0.18 -12.92
CA GLU A 88 21.18 0.07 -11.98
C GLU A 88 19.84 -0.06 -12.72
N GLY A 89 19.02 -1.03 -12.29
CA GLY A 89 17.75 -1.31 -12.96
C GLY A 89 17.87 -2.05 -14.29
N MET A 90 19.06 -2.50 -14.71
CA MET A 90 19.20 -3.34 -15.92
C MET A 90 18.84 -4.81 -15.67
N ASN A 91 18.95 -5.26 -14.42
CA ASN A 91 18.71 -6.63 -13.99
C ASN A 91 17.65 -6.66 -12.88
N GLY A 92 17.00 -7.80 -12.69
CA GLY A 92 15.95 -8.00 -11.68
C GLY A 92 14.65 -8.51 -12.29
N LEU A 93 13.57 -8.48 -11.50
CA LEU A 93 12.27 -9.01 -11.92
C LEU A 93 11.63 -8.11 -12.96
N SER A 94 11.25 -8.72 -14.08
CA SER A 94 10.54 -8.04 -15.16
C SER A 94 9.10 -7.72 -14.78
N THR A 95 8.53 -6.67 -15.39
CA THR A 95 7.11 -6.34 -15.26
C THR A 95 6.21 -7.51 -15.68
N ARG A 96 6.63 -8.32 -16.67
CA ARG A 96 5.92 -9.53 -17.09
C ARG A 96 5.88 -10.59 -16.00
N PHE A 97 6.99 -10.79 -15.29
CA PHE A 97 7.02 -11.70 -14.15
C PHE A 97 6.03 -11.23 -13.08
N ALA A 98 6.05 -9.94 -12.72
CA ALA A 98 5.12 -9.40 -11.75
C ALA A 98 3.65 -9.54 -12.18
N PHE A 99 3.33 -9.32 -13.46
CA PHE A 99 1.98 -9.53 -13.97
C PHE A 99 1.52 -10.99 -13.92
N LYS A 100 2.44 -11.95 -14.16
CA LYS A 100 2.17 -13.39 -14.00
C LYS A 100 1.88 -13.75 -12.54
N ILE A 101 2.57 -13.14 -11.58
CA ILE A 101 2.25 -13.27 -10.15
C ILE A 101 0.85 -12.72 -9.88
N LEU A 102 0.60 -11.48 -10.30
CA LEU A 102 -0.65 -10.80 -10.05
C LEU A 102 -1.86 -11.59 -10.59
N SER A 103 -1.74 -12.08 -11.82
CA SER A 103 -2.77 -12.93 -12.46
C SER A 103 -3.06 -14.20 -11.65
N ARG A 104 -2.06 -14.80 -11.02
CA ARG A 104 -2.24 -15.99 -10.16
C ARG A 104 -2.84 -15.66 -8.81
N VAL A 105 -2.55 -14.48 -8.28
CA VAL A 105 -3.14 -14.00 -7.02
C VAL A 105 -4.64 -13.76 -7.20
N PHE A 106 -5.05 -13.13 -8.31
CA PHE A 106 -6.45 -12.95 -8.64
C PHE A 106 -7.21 -14.26 -8.87
N ASN A 107 -6.53 -15.28 -9.43
CA ASN A 107 -7.10 -16.61 -9.67
C ASN A 107 -6.80 -17.62 -8.54
N PHE A 108 -6.44 -17.14 -7.34
CA PHE A 108 -6.08 -18.03 -6.23
C PHE A 108 -7.30 -18.75 -5.66
N ASP A 109 -8.42 -18.03 -5.51
CA ASP A 109 -9.68 -18.61 -5.10
C ASP A 109 -10.53 -18.96 -6.34
N HIS A 110 -11.20 -20.10 -6.28
CA HIS A 110 -12.11 -20.55 -7.34
C HIS A 110 -13.50 -19.92 -7.22
N VAL A 111 -13.83 -19.32 -6.06
CA VAL A 111 -15.14 -18.76 -5.76
C VAL A 111 -15.20 -17.26 -6.07
N GLU A 112 -14.15 -16.51 -5.74
CA GLU A 112 -14.10 -15.05 -5.95
C GLU A 112 -12.77 -14.61 -6.57
N VAL A 113 -12.84 -13.83 -7.65
CA VAL A 113 -11.65 -13.23 -8.28
C VAL A 113 -11.28 -11.97 -7.50
N ALA A 114 -10.42 -12.12 -6.48
CA ALA A 114 -10.00 -11.02 -5.63
C ALA A 114 -8.50 -11.07 -5.35
N ALA A 115 -7.83 -9.91 -5.38
CA ALA A 115 -6.43 -9.81 -5.00
C ALA A 115 -6.28 -9.44 -3.53
N ASN A 116 -5.69 -10.35 -2.76
CA ASN A 116 -5.38 -10.18 -1.33
C ASN A 116 -3.85 -10.18 -1.12
N PRO A 117 -3.29 -9.27 -0.31
CA PRO A 117 -1.86 -9.25 0.02
C PRO A 117 -1.36 -10.56 0.66
N VAL A 118 -2.18 -11.27 1.43
CA VAL A 118 -1.81 -12.56 2.02
C VAL A 118 -1.58 -13.61 0.93
N HIS A 119 -2.49 -13.69 -0.05
CA HIS A 119 -2.33 -14.56 -1.21
C HIS A 119 -1.14 -14.14 -2.07
N LEU A 120 -0.87 -12.84 -2.18
CA LEU A 120 0.31 -12.32 -2.87
C LEU A 120 1.61 -12.86 -2.26
N PHE A 121 1.77 -12.80 -0.94
CA PHE A 121 2.97 -13.33 -0.28
C PHE A 121 3.14 -14.83 -0.53
N TYR A 122 2.08 -15.61 -0.39
CA TYR A 122 2.13 -17.05 -0.62
C TYR A 122 2.48 -17.41 -2.06
N VAL A 123 1.84 -16.76 -3.05
CA VAL A 123 2.12 -17.02 -4.48
C VAL A 123 3.55 -16.60 -4.83
N LEU A 124 4.07 -15.51 -4.24
CA LEU A 124 5.45 -15.07 -4.46
C LEU A 124 6.46 -16.10 -3.95
N GLU A 125 6.31 -16.60 -2.71
CA GLU A 125 7.18 -17.64 -2.17
C GLU A 125 7.19 -18.88 -3.07
N GLN A 126 6.00 -19.35 -3.44
CA GLN A 126 5.85 -20.51 -4.34
C GLN A 126 6.45 -20.28 -5.73
N GLN A 127 6.44 -19.05 -6.24
CA GLN A 127 7.06 -18.76 -7.54
C GLN A 127 8.58 -18.68 -7.46
N ILE A 128 9.14 -18.13 -6.39
CA ILE A 128 10.60 -18.09 -6.21
C ILE A 128 11.16 -19.51 -6.17
N GLU A 129 10.48 -20.43 -5.48
CA GLU A 129 10.86 -21.85 -5.43
C GLU A 129 10.76 -22.54 -6.79
N ARG A 130 9.73 -22.21 -7.59
CA ARG A 130 9.49 -22.84 -8.90
C ARG A 130 10.40 -22.33 -10.02
N GLU A 131 10.75 -21.05 -10.00
CA GLU A 131 11.47 -20.40 -11.10
C GLU A 131 12.97 -20.76 -11.13
N GLN A 132 13.44 -21.62 -10.20
CA GLN A 132 14.82 -22.13 -10.09
C GLN A 132 15.88 -21.03 -10.24
N PHE A 133 15.71 -19.94 -9.49
CA PHE A 133 16.73 -18.89 -9.41
C PHE A 133 18.04 -19.44 -8.82
N PRO A 134 19.19 -18.79 -9.09
CA PRO A 134 20.40 -19.05 -8.33
C PRO A 134 20.13 -18.92 -6.83
N GLN A 135 20.69 -19.82 -6.02
CA GLN A 135 20.37 -19.95 -4.60
C GLN A 135 20.49 -18.63 -3.85
N GLU A 136 21.55 -17.87 -4.09
CA GLU A 136 21.79 -16.55 -3.51
C GLU A 136 20.67 -15.53 -3.82
N GLN A 137 20.15 -15.54 -5.06
CA GLN A 137 19.06 -14.65 -5.46
C GLN A 137 17.72 -15.06 -4.85
N ALA A 138 17.44 -16.37 -4.80
CA ALA A 138 16.23 -16.89 -4.16
C ALA A 138 16.21 -16.56 -2.66
N GLU A 139 17.31 -16.80 -1.96
CA GLU A 139 17.45 -16.49 -0.53
C GLU A 139 17.26 -14.99 -0.27
N ARG A 140 17.88 -14.13 -1.09
CA ARG A 140 17.72 -12.67 -1.00
C ARG A 140 16.28 -12.22 -1.25
N TYR A 141 15.56 -12.82 -2.19
CA TYR A 141 14.15 -12.49 -2.43
C TYR A 141 13.25 -12.95 -1.27
N LEU A 142 13.53 -14.10 -0.68
CA LEU A 142 12.81 -14.58 0.50
C LEU A 142 13.10 -13.70 1.73
N GLU A 143 14.33 -13.19 1.87
CA GLU A 143 14.69 -12.22 2.91
C GLU A 143 13.90 -10.92 2.75
N PHE A 144 13.75 -10.38 1.54
CA PHE A 144 12.94 -9.19 1.30
C PHE A 144 11.46 -9.39 1.66
N LEU A 145 10.92 -10.58 1.38
CA LEU A 145 9.54 -10.92 1.74
C LEU A 145 9.35 -11.00 3.26
N LYS A 146 10.14 -11.85 3.92
CA LYS A 146 9.98 -12.17 5.34
C LYS A 146 10.53 -11.09 6.26
N GLY A 147 11.63 -10.46 5.88
CA GLY A 147 12.33 -9.46 6.67
C GLY A 147 11.70 -8.06 6.60
N TYR A 148 10.99 -7.73 5.52
CA TYR A 148 10.49 -6.37 5.34
C TYR A 148 9.04 -6.25 4.90
N LEU A 149 8.65 -6.93 3.83
CA LEU A 149 7.31 -6.74 3.27
C LEU A 149 6.22 -7.24 4.21
N ILE A 150 6.41 -8.42 4.82
CA ILE A 150 5.44 -9.00 5.76
C ILE A 150 5.32 -8.15 7.04
N PRO A 151 6.41 -7.79 7.75
CA PRO A 151 6.32 -6.91 8.93
C PRO A 151 5.68 -5.56 8.62
N LYS A 152 6.05 -4.94 7.50
CA LYS A 152 5.49 -3.63 7.10
C LYS A 152 4.00 -3.73 6.79
N TYR A 153 3.57 -4.83 6.18
CA TYR A 153 2.15 -5.09 5.96
C TYR A 153 1.40 -5.32 7.28
N ALA A 154 1.99 -6.04 8.24
CA ALA A 154 1.41 -6.24 9.56
C ALA A 154 1.23 -4.90 10.30
N GLU A 155 2.21 -3.99 10.23
CA GLU A 155 2.09 -2.63 10.78
C GLU A 155 0.99 -1.83 10.07
N PHE A 156 0.89 -1.93 8.74
CA PHE A 156 -0.15 -1.26 7.97
C PHE A 156 -1.54 -1.70 8.39
N ILE A 157 -1.78 -3.01 8.45
CA ILE A 157 -3.07 -3.57 8.88
C ILE A 157 -3.37 -3.21 10.34
N GLY A 158 -2.36 -3.22 11.22
CA GLY A 158 -2.53 -2.77 12.60
C GLY A 158 -3.04 -1.33 12.70
N LYS A 159 -2.50 -0.42 11.88
CA LYS A 159 -2.95 0.98 11.81
C LYS A 159 -4.36 1.10 11.22
N GLU A 160 -4.65 0.39 10.13
CA GLU A 160 -5.98 0.41 9.50
C GLU A 160 -7.06 -0.07 10.47
N ILE A 161 -6.81 -1.15 11.22
CA ILE A 161 -7.74 -1.66 12.24
C ILE A 161 -7.96 -0.62 13.35
N GLN A 162 -6.89 0.03 13.82
CA GLN A 162 -7.00 1.07 14.85
C GLN A 162 -7.79 2.28 14.36
N THR A 163 -7.53 2.74 13.14
CA THR A 163 -8.26 3.84 12.52
C THR A 163 -9.74 3.49 12.36
N ALA A 164 -10.05 2.34 11.78
CA ALA A 164 -11.42 1.88 11.59
C ALA A 164 -12.18 1.73 12.94
N TYR A 165 -11.48 1.25 13.98
CA TYR A 165 -12.03 1.22 15.32
C TYR A 165 -12.38 2.63 15.81
N LEU A 166 -11.44 3.59 15.79
CA LEU A 166 -11.69 4.97 16.23
C LEU A 166 -12.78 5.69 15.39
N GLU A 167 -12.79 5.47 14.07
CA GLU A 167 -13.81 6.00 13.18
C GLU A 167 -15.20 5.48 13.55
N SER A 168 -15.33 4.18 13.84
CA SER A 168 -16.59 3.60 14.30
C SER A 168 -17.07 4.23 15.62
N TYR A 169 -16.18 4.56 16.55
CA TYR A 169 -16.53 5.29 17.78
C TYR A 169 -16.95 6.74 17.50
N SER A 170 -16.31 7.40 16.54
CA SER A 170 -16.68 8.76 16.14
C SER A 170 -18.05 8.82 15.46
N GLU A 171 -18.37 7.83 14.60
CA GLU A 171 -19.67 7.68 13.99
C GLU A 171 -20.74 7.32 15.03
N TYR A 172 -20.46 6.40 15.96
CA TYR A 172 -21.38 6.09 17.06
C TYR A 172 -21.63 7.29 17.96
N GLY A 173 -20.59 8.06 18.29
CA GLY A 173 -20.67 9.30 19.04
C GLY A 173 -21.52 10.35 18.32
N ALA A 174 -21.28 10.61 17.04
CA ALA A 174 -22.04 11.58 16.25
C ALA A 174 -23.52 11.20 16.07
N LYS A 175 -23.82 9.90 15.94
CA LYS A 175 -25.19 9.38 15.74
C LYS A 175 -26.01 9.36 17.04
N HIS A 176 -25.36 9.14 18.20
CA HIS A 176 -26.03 9.12 19.51
C HIS A 176 -26.02 10.49 20.24
N PHE A 177 -25.05 11.39 19.98
CA PHE A 177 -25.01 12.72 20.61
C PHE A 177 -25.74 13.81 19.83
N ARG A 178 -25.99 13.67 18.52
CA ARG A 178 -26.77 14.65 17.74
C ARG A 178 -28.16 14.96 18.32
N PRO A 179 -28.97 13.98 18.79
CA PRO A 179 -30.28 14.26 19.35
C PRO A 179 -30.21 15.07 20.65
N LEU A 180 -29.18 14.85 21.48
CA LEU A 180 -29.01 15.53 22.76
C LEU A 180 -28.55 16.99 22.61
N CYS A 181 -27.69 17.30 21.62
CA CYS A 181 -27.31 18.68 21.31
C CYS A 181 -28.48 19.51 20.77
N TYR A 182 -29.40 18.92 20.01
CA TYR A 182 -30.60 19.62 19.53
C TYR A 182 -31.61 19.88 20.67
N LEU A 183 -31.80 18.92 21.59
CA LEU A 183 -32.68 19.08 22.76
C LEU A 183 -32.14 20.08 23.78
N ARG A 184 -30.82 20.18 23.96
CA ARG A 184 -30.20 21.19 24.84
C ARG A 184 -30.37 22.61 24.28
N GLY A 185 -30.20 22.79 22.96
CA GLY A 185 -30.50 24.07 22.31
C GLY A 185 -31.96 24.49 22.39
N PHE A 186 -32.91 23.54 22.36
CA PHE A 186 -34.33 23.82 22.49
C PHE A 186 -34.76 24.20 23.92
N LEU A 187 -34.14 23.61 24.94
CA LEU A 187 -34.42 23.93 26.35
C LEU A 187 -33.78 25.26 26.79
N ASP A 188 -32.61 25.62 26.27
CA ASP A 188 -31.95 26.90 26.56
C ASP A 188 -32.58 28.10 25.79
N SER A 189 -33.43 27.83 24.80
CA SER A 189 -34.23 28.84 24.08
C SER A 189 -35.61 29.12 24.70
N GLY A 190 -35.99 28.38 25.77
CA GLY A 190 -37.35 28.35 26.32
C GLY A 190 -37.62 29.29 27.51
N SER A 191 -36.66 30.09 27.97
CA SER A 191 -36.83 31.04 29.07
C SER A 191 -37.10 32.46 28.56
N GLY A 192 -38.26 32.65 27.94
CA GLY A 192 -38.75 33.96 27.49
C GLY A 192 -40.25 33.95 27.19
N VAL A 193 -41.06 34.20 28.22
CA VAL A 193 -42.53 34.24 28.21
C VAL A 193 -43.09 35.28 27.23
N SER A 194 -44.08 34.91 26.40
CA SER A 194 -45.32 35.68 26.25
C SER A 194 -46.47 34.84 25.67
N ARG A 195 -47.59 34.84 26.39
CA ARG A 195 -48.88 34.22 26.04
C ARG A 195 -49.56 35.03 24.94
N SER A 196 -50.03 34.40 23.86
CA SER A 196 -51.21 34.85 23.09
C SER A 196 -51.60 33.83 22.01
N GLY A 197 -52.86 33.41 22.00
CA GLY A 197 -53.56 33.05 20.76
C GLY A 197 -53.65 31.56 20.41
N TYR A 198 -54.55 30.82 21.06
CA TYR A 198 -55.15 29.62 20.46
C TYR A 198 -55.95 30.01 19.21
N ARG A 199 -55.61 29.42 18.05
CA ARG A 199 -56.57 29.19 16.96
C ARG A 199 -56.26 27.85 16.30
N ALA A 200 -57.12 26.88 16.60
CA ALA A 200 -57.25 25.65 15.84
C ALA A 200 -57.81 25.97 14.45
N ALA A 201 -57.22 25.37 13.42
CA ALA A 201 -57.85 25.21 12.12
C ALA A 201 -57.88 23.71 11.81
N VAL A 202 -59.13 23.27 11.69
CA VAL A 202 -59.74 21.98 11.29
C VAL A 202 -58.86 21.09 10.43
#